data_AF-A0A662KY24-F1
#
_entry.id   AF-A0A662KY24-F1
#
_cell.length_a   1.000
_cell.length_b   1.000
_cell.length_c   1.000
_cell.angle_alpha   90.00
_cell.angle_beta   90.00
_cell.angle_gamma   90.00
#
_symmetry.space_group_name_H-M   'P 1'
#
loop_
_entity.id
_entity.type
_entity.pdbx_description
1 polymer ?
#
loop_
_entity_poly.entity_id
_entity_poly.type
_entity_poly.pdbx_seq_one_letter_code
_entity_poly.pdbx_strand_id
1 'polypeptide(L)'
;MLSRKNFFKEMMKGAMFVDFSGHGSPNSWATHPHNSDEWIGITLFDILLYFNGNKLPIIFANACHTAQFNLTYECFGWSFVKKIEGGGIAFIGSTGLSYGFGGYATADSLSGYLEIEFFRNYFNSSYVCEMFYNAIISYLNNIPMDDWQDFKSVEEYVLLGMPCLEINL
;
A
#
# COMPACT_ATOMS: atom_id res chain seq x y z
N MET A 1 -20.30 -10.53 -0.05
CA MET A 1 -19.36 -10.71 -1.18
C MET A 1 -18.58 -9.43 -1.38
N LEU A 2 -17.28 -9.53 -1.66
CA LEU A 2 -16.41 -8.37 -1.90
C LEU A 2 -16.84 -7.70 -3.22
N SER A 3 -17.00 -6.38 -3.19
CA SER A 3 -17.38 -5.57 -4.35
C SER A 3 -16.85 -4.15 -4.14
N ARG A 4 -16.68 -3.38 -5.22
CA ARG A 4 -16.26 -1.98 -5.15
C ARG A 4 -17.08 -1.17 -4.13
N LYS A 5 -18.41 -1.32 -4.16
CA LYS A 5 -19.32 -0.60 -3.27
C LYS A 5 -19.14 -0.97 -1.80
N ASN A 6 -19.05 -2.26 -1.49
CA ASN A 6 -18.91 -2.72 -0.11
C ASN A 6 -17.53 -2.32 0.44
N PHE A 7 -16.49 -2.50 -0.36
CA PHE A 7 -15.12 -2.10 -0.04
C PHE A 7 -15.03 -0.60 0.34
N PHE A 8 -15.49 0.29 -0.54
CA PHE A 8 -15.50 1.73 -0.26
C PHE A 8 -16.34 2.09 0.96
N LYS A 9 -17.51 1.44 1.12
CA LYS A 9 -18.37 1.67 2.27
C LYS A 9 -17.69 1.31 3.59
N GLU A 10 -16.97 0.20 3.64
CA GLU A 10 -16.24 -0.21 4.85
C GLU A 10 -15.05 0.72 5.12
N MET A 11 -14.25 1.07 4.11
CA MET A 11 -13.16 2.05 4.26
C MET A 11 -13.66 3.41 4.79
N MET A 12 -14.85 3.86 4.37
CA MET A 12 -15.41 5.14 4.84
C MET A 12 -15.86 5.10 6.31
N LYS A 13 -16.06 3.91 6.91
CA LYS A 13 -16.35 3.82 8.35
C LYS A 13 -15.16 4.24 9.21
N GLY A 14 -13.95 4.12 8.66
CA GLY A 14 -12.67 4.41 9.29
C GLY A 14 -11.91 3.13 9.63
N ALA A 15 -10.61 3.16 9.36
CA ALA A 15 -9.65 2.13 9.75
C ALA A 15 -8.32 2.81 10.07
N MET A 16 -7.51 2.18 10.92
CA MET A 16 -6.13 2.65 11.14
C MET A 16 -5.25 2.31 9.93
N PHE A 17 -5.40 1.10 9.41
CA PHE A 17 -4.66 0.60 8.25
C PHE A 17 -5.60 0.16 7.13
N VAL A 18 -5.17 0.35 5.89
CA VAL A 18 -5.77 -0.27 4.70
C VAL A 18 -4.66 -0.91 3.88
N ASP A 19 -4.82 -2.19 3.58
CA ASP A 19 -3.95 -2.96 2.70
C ASP A 19 -4.62 -3.12 1.32
N PHE A 20 -3.89 -2.72 0.30
CA PHE A 20 -4.20 -2.91 -1.12
C PHE A 20 -3.27 -3.96 -1.76
N SER A 21 -3.50 -5.23 -1.44
CA SER A 21 -2.84 -6.37 -2.08
C SER A 21 -3.51 -6.80 -3.39
N GLY A 22 -2.83 -6.61 -4.52
CA GLY A 22 -3.36 -6.96 -5.83
C GLY A 22 -2.56 -6.39 -7.00
N HIS A 23 -3.25 -6.13 -8.10
CA HIS A 23 -2.66 -5.49 -9.27
C HIS A 23 -2.81 -3.98 -9.20
N GLY A 24 -1.80 -3.27 -9.69
CA GLY A 24 -1.77 -1.82 -9.68
C GLY A 24 -1.35 -1.25 -11.02
N SER A 25 -1.77 -0.01 -11.23
CA SER A 25 -1.27 0.89 -12.25
C SER A 25 -1.10 2.27 -11.63
N PRO A 26 -0.51 3.24 -12.36
CA PRO A 26 -0.41 4.60 -11.83
C PRO A 26 -1.74 5.21 -11.42
N ASN A 27 -2.87 4.80 -12.00
CA ASN A 27 -4.18 5.43 -11.79
C ASN A 27 -5.26 4.49 -11.23
N SER A 28 -4.90 3.26 -10.84
CA SER A 28 -5.85 2.28 -10.34
C SER A 28 -5.21 1.17 -9.54
N TRP A 29 -6.06 0.48 -8.77
CA TRP A 29 -5.75 -0.78 -8.12
C TRP A 29 -6.91 -1.75 -8.30
N ALA A 30 -6.62 -3.04 -8.43
CA ALA A 30 -7.62 -4.09 -8.58
C ALA A 30 -7.20 -5.43 -7.97
N THR A 31 -8.18 -6.23 -7.57
CA THR A 31 -8.01 -7.58 -7.01
C THR A 31 -9.20 -8.47 -7.40
N HIS A 32 -9.21 -9.68 -6.87
CA HIS A 32 -10.26 -10.67 -7.07
C HIS A 32 -10.99 -10.99 -5.75
N PRO A 33 -12.34 -11.11 -5.76
CA PRO A 33 -13.05 -11.75 -4.65
C PRO A 33 -12.57 -13.20 -4.45
N HIS A 34 -12.67 -13.69 -3.21
CA HIS A 34 -12.30 -15.07 -2.89
C HIS A 34 -13.03 -16.08 -3.80
N ASN A 35 -12.28 -16.98 -4.44
CA ASN A 35 -12.76 -17.99 -5.39
C ASN A 35 -13.55 -17.41 -6.57
N SER A 36 -13.14 -16.26 -7.09
CA SER A 36 -13.74 -15.63 -8.28
C SER A 36 -12.66 -15.08 -9.20
N ASP A 37 -12.85 -15.21 -10.51
CA ASP A 37 -12.01 -14.56 -11.53
C ASP A 37 -12.50 -13.13 -11.84
N GLU A 38 -13.54 -12.65 -11.17
CA GLU A 38 -14.07 -11.30 -11.33
C GLU A 38 -13.04 -10.26 -10.87
N TRP A 39 -12.77 -9.27 -11.71
CA TRP A 39 -11.96 -8.11 -11.33
C TRP A 39 -12.80 -7.09 -10.59
N ILE A 40 -12.35 -6.73 -9.40
CA ILE A 40 -12.87 -5.59 -8.64
C ILE A 40 -11.73 -4.61 -8.41
N GLY A 41 -12.00 -3.32 -8.45
CA GLY A 41 -10.95 -2.34 -8.32
C GLY A 41 -11.49 -0.94 -8.24
N ILE A 42 -10.57 -0.01 -8.00
CA ILE A 42 -10.84 1.41 -7.79
C ILE A 42 -9.84 2.23 -8.61
N THR A 43 -10.29 3.38 -9.06
CA THR A 43 -9.54 4.32 -9.89
C THR A 43 -9.41 5.65 -9.18
N LEU A 44 -8.61 6.57 -9.75
CA LEU A 44 -8.55 7.95 -9.26
C LEU A 44 -9.94 8.60 -9.13
N PHE A 45 -10.87 8.31 -10.05
CA PHE A 45 -12.22 8.86 -10.01
C PHE A 45 -13.02 8.39 -8.80
N ASP A 46 -12.81 7.15 -8.37
CA ASP A 46 -13.47 6.64 -7.18
C ASP A 46 -12.90 7.31 -5.91
N ILE A 47 -11.60 7.63 -5.89
CA ILE A 47 -10.96 8.38 -4.79
C ILE A 47 -11.54 9.80 -4.69
N LEU A 48 -11.91 10.44 -5.81
CA LEU A 48 -12.58 11.75 -5.78
C LEU A 48 -13.91 11.71 -5.00
N LEU A 49 -14.58 10.56 -5.00
CA LEU A 49 -15.84 10.33 -4.31
C LEU A 49 -15.66 9.70 -2.90
N TYR A 50 -14.42 9.57 -2.44
CA TYR A 50 -14.10 9.03 -1.12
C TYR A 50 -14.07 10.15 -0.06
N PHE A 51 -15.04 10.10 0.86
CA PHE A 51 -15.24 11.10 1.91
C PHE A 51 -15.35 10.44 3.30
N ASN A 52 -14.20 10.10 3.88
CA ASN A 52 -14.06 9.55 5.23
C ASN A 52 -13.77 10.62 6.30
N GLY A 53 -13.78 11.91 5.93
CA GLY A 53 -13.49 13.01 6.86
C GLY A 53 -12.11 12.83 7.51
N ASN A 54 -12.04 12.98 8.83
CA ASN A 54 -10.78 12.86 9.59
C ASN A 54 -10.35 11.41 9.88
N LYS A 55 -11.03 10.40 9.30
CA LYS A 55 -10.74 8.99 9.56
C LYS A 55 -9.72 8.44 8.56
N LEU A 56 -8.56 9.09 8.51
CA LEU A 56 -7.56 8.90 7.47
C LEU A 56 -6.66 7.69 7.80
N PRO A 57 -6.75 6.57 7.05
CA PRO A 57 -5.88 5.41 7.27
C PRO A 57 -4.45 5.67 6.81
N ILE A 58 -3.53 4.89 7.37
CA ILE A 58 -2.23 4.59 6.77
C ILE A 58 -2.44 3.46 5.75
N ILE A 59 -2.04 3.69 4.51
CA ILE A 59 -2.33 2.77 3.40
C ILE A 59 -1.03 2.09 2.98
N PHE A 60 -1.04 0.76 2.85
CA PHE A 60 0.03 0.00 2.19
C PHE A 60 -0.53 -0.61 0.92
N ALA A 61 0.15 -0.46 -0.21
CA ALA A 61 -0.25 -1.04 -1.48
C ALA A 61 0.82 -2.00 -1.98
N ASN A 62 0.57 -3.29 -1.76
CA ASN A 62 1.30 -4.38 -2.38
C ASN A 62 0.81 -4.58 -3.83
N ALA A 63 1.24 -3.65 -4.70
CA ALA A 63 0.80 -3.57 -6.09
C ALA A 63 1.77 -2.71 -6.93
N CYS A 64 1.77 -2.92 -8.25
CA CYS A 64 2.63 -2.18 -9.17
C CYS A 64 2.21 -0.71 -9.34
N HIS A 65 3.19 0.18 -9.47
CA HIS A 65 3.06 1.57 -9.93
C HIS A 65 2.13 2.48 -9.12
N THR A 66 1.62 2.04 -7.98
CA THR A 66 0.66 2.81 -7.19
C THR A 66 1.25 4.11 -6.65
N ALA A 67 2.57 4.21 -6.55
CA ALA A 67 3.28 5.42 -6.16
C ALA A 67 4.13 6.02 -7.30
N GLN A 68 3.84 5.73 -8.57
CA GLN A 68 4.60 6.28 -9.72
C GLN A 68 4.34 7.78 -9.92
N PHE A 69 4.95 8.63 -9.10
CA PHE A 69 4.71 10.08 -9.08
C PHE A 69 5.49 10.87 -10.14
N ASN A 70 6.40 10.24 -10.90
CA ASN A 70 7.34 10.92 -11.79
C ASN A 70 6.97 10.86 -13.29
N LEU A 71 6.20 9.86 -13.71
CA LEU A 71 5.88 9.63 -15.14
C LEU A 71 4.40 9.87 -15.48
N THR A 72 3.55 10.06 -14.49
CA THR A 72 2.13 10.38 -14.68
C THR A 72 1.81 11.73 -14.04
N TYR A 73 0.77 12.39 -14.56
CA TYR A 73 0.28 13.64 -13.96
C TYR A 73 -0.16 13.45 -12.50
N GLU A 74 -0.65 12.26 -12.20
CA GLU A 74 -1.18 11.89 -10.89
C GLU A 74 -0.97 10.38 -10.67
N CYS A 75 -0.68 10.00 -9.42
CA CYS A 75 -0.56 8.60 -9.04
C CYS A 75 -1.60 8.20 -8.00
N PHE A 76 -1.88 6.89 -7.92
CA PHE A 76 -2.90 6.31 -7.06
C PHE A 76 -2.69 6.68 -5.59
N GLY A 77 -1.46 6.55 -5.10
CA GLY A 77 -1.08 6.87 -3.74
C GLY A 77 -1.18 8.36 -3.43
N TRP A 78 -0.66 9.23 -4.30
CA TRP A 78 -0.76 10.68 -4.09
C TRP A 78 -2.21 11.17 -4.13
N SER A 79 -3.06 10.55 -4.94
CA SER A 79 -4.50 10.85 -4.96
C SER A 79 -5.21 10.58 -3.64
N PHE A 80 -4.80 9.55 -2.88
CA PHE A 80 -5.30 9.33 -1.53
C PHE A 80 -4.78 10.38 -0.56
N VAL A 81 -3.49 10.68 -0.60
CA VAL A 81 -2.84 11.60 0.35
C VAL A 81 -3.35 13.04 0.19
N LYS A 82 -3.57 13.49 -1.05
CA LYS A 82 -3.99 14.87 -1.34
C LYS A 82 -5.50 15.10 -1.24
N LYS A 83 -6.31 14.05 -1.03
CA LYS A 83 -7.77 14.14 -1.08
C LYS A 83 -8.28 15.08 0.01
N ILE A 84 -9.02 16.11 -0.39
CA ILE A 84 -9.70 17.01 0.54
C ILE A 84 -10.94 16.30 1.12
N GLU A 85 -11.22 16.49 2.41
CA GLU A 85 -12.35 15.88 3.13
C GLU A 85 -12.33 14.33 3.16
N GLY A 86 -11.15 13.73 3.01
CA GLY A 86 -10.99 12.28 3.11
C GLY A 86 -9.62 11.81 2.66
N GLY A 87 -9.54 10.58 2.14
CA GLY A 87 -8.28 10.01 1.67
C GLY A 87 -7.54 9.22 2.74
N GLY A 88 -6.21 9.21 2.66
CA GLY A 88 -5.30 8.58 3.61
C GLY A 88 -4.27 9.59 4.15
N ILE A 89 -3.72 9.33 5.34
CA ILE A 89 -2.74 10.22 5.98
C ILE A 89 -1.31 9.91 5.54
N ALA A 90 -1.07 8.65 5.17
CA ALA A 90 0.17 8.16 4.58
C ALA A 90 -0.15 7.03 3.61
N PHE A 91 0.69 6.88 2.58
CA PHE A 91 0.56 5.84 1.57
C PHE A 91 1.93 5.25 1.25
N ILE A 92 2.08 3.94 1.40
CA ILE A 92 3.28 3.19 1.03
C ILE A 92 2.97 2.39 -0.23
N GLY A 93 3.81 2.50 -1.26
CA GLY A 93 3.64 1.72 -2.49
C GLY A 93 4.80 1.85 -3.46
N SER A 94 4.76 1.06 -4.53
CA SER A 94 5.84 1.01 -5.53
C SER A 94 5.74 2.11 -6.58
N THR A 95 6.87 2.75 -6.89
CA THR A 95 7.08 3.70 -7.99
C THR A 95 7.20 3.00 -9.35
N GLY A 96 7.47 1.68 -9.35
CA GLY A 96 7.69 0.86 -10.53
C GLY A 96 6.94 -0.46 -10.45
N LEU A 97 7.60 -1.56 -10.81
CA LEU A 97 6.96 -2.87 -10.77
C LEU A 97 7.16 -3.47 -9.37
N SER A 98 6.06 -3.91 -8.77
CA SER A 98 6.09 -4.71 -7.55
C SER A 98 6.09 -6.19 -7.93
N TYR A 99 6.91 -6.99 -7.26
CA TYR A 99 7.00 -8.43 -7.48
C TYR A 99 6.62 -9.15 -6.21
N GLY A 100 6.03 -10.33 -6.34
CA GLY A 100 5.64 -11.15 -5.21
C GLY A 100 5.37 -12.58 -5.64
N PHE A 101 5.34 -13.47 -4.67
CA PHE A 101 4.98 -14.87 -4.89
C PHE A 101 3.47 -15.09 -4.71
N GLY A 102 2.94 -16.09 -5.40
CA GLY A 102 1.56 -16.54 -5.23
C GLY A 102 1.40 -17.54 -4.08
N GLY A 103 0.18 -17.65 -3.57
CA GLY A 103 -0.16 -18.62 -2.52
C GLY A 103 0.53 -18.33 -1.19
N TYR A 104 0.88 -19.38 -0.44
CA TYR A 104 1.46 -19.25 0.90
C TYR A 104 2.86 -18.61 0.90
N ALA A 105 3.59 -18.69 -0.21
CA ALA A 105 4.91 -18.10 -0.34
C ALA A 105 4.88 -16.57 -0.46
N THR A 106 3.70 -15.95 -0.58
CA THR A 106 3.57 -14.50 -0.72
C THR A 106 4.25 -13.73 0.41
N ALA A 107 4.30 -14.32 1.61
CA ALA A 107 4.91 -13.75 2.80
C ALA A 107 6.44 -13.89 2.87
N ASP A 108 7.04 -14.69 1.99
CA ASP A 108 8.40 -15.18 2.17
C ASP A 108 9.48 -14.22 1.64
N SER A 109 9.15 -13.40 0.63
CA SER A 109 10.07 -12.39 0.08
C SER A 109 9.32 -11.27 -0.67
N LEU A 110 10.06 -10.39 -1.32
CA LEU A 110 9.61 -9.30 -2.18
C LEU A 110 8.55 -8.42 -1.49
N SER A 111 7.54 -7.95 -2.23
CA SER A 111 6.57 -7.00 -1.69
C SER A 111 5.76 -7.54 -0.51
N GLY A 112 5.44 -8.84 -0.49
CA GLY A 112 4.67 -9.42 0.61
C GLY A 112 5.49 -9.57 1.90
N TYR A 113 6.79 -9.85 1.82
CA TYR A 113 7.66 -9.80 3.00
C TYR A 113 7.79 -8.36 3.53
N LEU A 114 8.00 -7.39 2.63
CA LEU A 114 8.11 -5.97 3.00
C LEU A 114 6.82 -5.46 3.67
N GLU A 115 5.66 -5.84 3.12
CA GLU A 115 4.34 -5.54 3.68
C GLU A 115 4.15 -6.12 5.09
N ILE A 116 4.48 -7.40 5.28
CA ILE A 116 4.34 -8.07 6.58
C ILE A 116 5.27 -7.42 7.60
N GLU A 117 6.51 -7.13 7.22
CA GLU A 117 7.46 -6.46 8.12
C GLU A 117 7.03 -5.04 8.46
N PHE A 118 6.42 -4.30 7.52
CA PHE A 118 5.82 -3.01 7.82
C PHE A 118 4.80 -3.12 8.96
N PHE A 119 3.85 -4.05 8.86
CA PHE A 119 2.86 -4.26 9.91
C PHE A 119 3.44 -4.87 11.20
N ARG A 120 4.45 -5.74 11.13
CA ARG A 120 5.13 -6.26 12.33
C ARG A 120 5.81 -5.13 13.12
N ASN A 121 6.39 -4.17 12.42
CA ASN A 121 7.06 -3.04 13.06
C ASN A 121 6.08 -2.05 13.71
N TYR A 122 4.76 -2.19 13.53
CA TYR A 122 3.77 -1.40 14.27
C TYR A 122 3.97 -1.47 15.80
N PHE A 123 4.36 -2.64 16.32
CA PHE A 123 4.50 -2.86 17.76
C PHE A 123 5.82 -2.34 18.35
N ASN A 124 6.79 -2.00 17.50
CA ASN A 124 8.15 -1.64 17.90
C ASN A 124 8.60 -0.26 17.41
N SER A 125 7.70 0.48 16.77
CA SER A 125 7.98 1.79 16.17
C SER A 125 7.03 2.85 16.73
N SER A 126 7.53 4.07 16.92
CA SER A 126 6.72 5.21 17.36
C SER A 126 6.17 6.02 16.19
N TYR A 127 6.82 5.93 15.02
CA TYR A 127 6.45 6.69 13.82
C TYR A 127 6.24 5.80 12.60
N VAL A 128 5.36 6.22 11.68
CA VAL A 128 5.09 5.47 10.44
C VAL A 128 6.35 5.30 9.59
N CYS A 129 7.22 6.31 9.54
CA CYS A 129 8.50 6.20 8.84
C CYS A 129 9.40 5.11 9.44
N GLU A 130 9.39 4.92 10.77
CA GLU A 130 10.15 3.87 11.43
C GLU A 130 9.59 2.50 11.09
N MET A 131 8.25 2.32 11.06
CA MET A 131 7.64 1.07 10.57
C MET A 131 8.16 0.69 9.18
N PHE A 132 8.15 1.65 8.26
CA PHE A 132 8.57 1.41 6.87
C PHE A 132 10.07 1.20 6.73
N TYR A 133 10.89 2.02 7.39
CA TYR A 133 12.33 1.90 7.34
C TYR A 133 12.84 0.60 8.00
N ASN A 134 12.27 0.21 9.13
CA ASN A 134 12.61 -1.05 9.79
C ASN A 134 12.16 -2.27 8.96
N ALA A 135 11.10 -2.15 8.17
CA ALA A 135 10.72 -3.18 7.21
C ALA A 135 11.78 -3.36 6.11
N ILE A 136 12.30 -2.27 5.54
CA ILE A 136 13.40 -2.32 4.57
C ILE A 136 14.66 -2.91 5.21
N ILE A 137 15.03 -2.50 6.43
CA ILE A 137 16.17 -3.09 7.16
C ILE A 137 15.97 -4.59 7.35
N SER A 138 14.76 -5.00 7.73
CA SER A 138 14.43 -6.42 7.94
C SER A 138 14.52 -7.20 6.64
N TYR A 139 14.13 -6.59 5.51
CA TYR A 139 14.32 -7.18 4.18
C TYR A 139 15.81 -7.41 3.89
N LEU A 140 16.62 -6.35 3.98
CA LEU A 140 18.06 -6.40 3.69
C LEU A 140 18.84 -7.38 4.57
N ASN A 141 18.41 -7.59 5.81
CA ASN A 141 19.07 -8.49 6.76
C ASN A 141 18.69 -9.97 6.59
N ASN A 142 17.51 -10.27 6.06
CA ASN A 142 16.94 -11.62 6.08
C ASN A 142 16.73 -12.22 4.69
N ILE A 143 16.60 -11.39 3.66
CA ILE A 143 16.45 -11.82 2.27
C ILE A 143 17.79 -11.61 1.55
N PRO A 144 18.37 -12.63 0.91
CA PRO A 144 19.53 -12.45 0.04
C PRO A 144 19.19 -11.54 -1.15
N MET A 145 20.04 -10.56 -1.47
CA MET A 145 19.89 -9.71 -2.67
C MET A 145 20.44 -10.42 -3.92
N ASP A 146 19.93 -11.61 -4.22
CA ASP A 146 20.48 -12.46 -5.29
C ASP A 146 19.83 -12.17 -6.65
N ASP A 147 18.58 -11.68 -6.66
CA ASP A 147 17.82 -11.37 -7.87
C ASP A 147 17.54 -9.87 -8.00
N TRP A 148 17.41 -9.38 -9.24
CA TRP A 148 17.18 -7.95 -9.50
C TRP A 148 15.84 -7.43 -8.93
N GLN A 149 14.87 -8.32 -8.70
CA GLN A 149 13.60 -7.99 -8.07
C GLN A 149 13.75 -7.63 -6.58
N ASP A 150 14.76 -8.15 -5.89
CA ASP A 150 15.03 -7.81 -4.49
C ASP A 150 15.47 -6.35 -4.36
N PHE A 151 16.41 -5.92 -5.20
CA PHE A 151 16.85 -4.53 -5.29
C PHE A 151 15.66 -3.60 -5.57
N LYS A 152 14.78 -3.99 -6.49
CA LYS A 152 13.56 -3.23 -6.76
C LYS A 152 12.61 -3.16 -5.57
N SER A 153 12.48 -4.24 -4.80
CA SER A 153 11.59 -4.27 -3.65
C SER A 153 12.02 -3.25 -2.58
N VAL A 154 13.32 -3.07 -2.36
CA VAL A 154 13.85 -2.11 -1.40
C VAL A 154 14.01 -0.69 -1.95
N GLU A 155 14.20 -0.53 -3.27
CA GLU A 155 14.43 0.79 -3.90
C GLU A 155 13.17 1.46 -4.45
N GLU A 156 12.19 0.68 -4.96
CA GLU A 156 11.04 1.25 -5.66
C GLU A 156 9.85 1.54 -4.73
N TYR A 157 9.81 0.97 -3.52
CA TYR A 157 8.78 1.31 -2.52
C TYR A 157 9.08 2.64 -1.83
N VAL A 158 8.07 3.50 -1.72
CA VAL A 158 8.19 4.83 -1.10
C VAL A 158 7.03 5.11 -0.16
N LEU A 159 7.25 6.02 0.79
CA LEU A 159 6.22 6.58 1.67
C LEU A 159 5.85 7.98 1.16
N LEU A 160 4.57 8.17 0.83
CA LEU A 160 3.94 9.46 0.52
C LEU A 160 3.08 9.91 1.71
N GLY A 161 2.99 11.21 1.95
CA GLY A 161 2.18 11.78 3.05
C GLY A 161 3.03 12.17 4.26
N MET A 162 2.54 11.89 5.48
CA MET A 162 3.18 12.33 6.73
C MET A 162 4.07 11.24 7.33
N PRO A 163 5.41 11.25 7.09
CA PRO A 163 6.31 10.22 7.60
C PRO A 163 6.44 10.24 9.13
N CYS A 164 6.45 11.42 9.74
CA CYS A 164 6.56 11.64 11.18
C CYS A 164 5.22 11.53 11.92
N LEU A 165 4.22 10.86 11.31
CA LEU A 165 2.99 10.54 12.02
C LEU A 165 3.31 9.60 13.17
N GLU A 166 3.04 10.07 14.39
CA GLU A 166 3.12 9.25 15.60
C GLU A 166 1.97 8.24 15.61
N ILE A 167 2.32 6.97 15.82
CA ILE A 167 1.39 5.85 15.89
C ILE A 167 1.26 5.51 17.37
N ASN A 168 0.33 6.18 18.02
CA ASN A 168 0.04 5.95 19.43
C ASN A 168 -0.52 4.53 19.61
N LEU A 169 0.12 3.76 20.50
CA LEU A 169 -0.35 2.47 21.00
C LEU A 169 -1.46 2.67 22.06
#